data_AF-A0A1W1UCX5-F1
#
_entry.id   AF-A0A1W1UCX5-F1
#
_cell.length_a   1.000
_cell.length_b   1.000
_cell.length_c   1.000
_cell.angle_alpha   90.00
_cell.angle_beta   90.00
_cell.angle_gamma   90.00
#
_symmetry.space_group_name_H-M   'P 1'
#
loop_
_entity.id
_entity.type
_entity.pdbx_description
1 polymer ?
#
loop_
_entity_poly.entity_id
_entity_poly.type
_entity_poly.pdbx_seq_one_letter_code
_entity_poly.pdbx_strand_id
1 'polypeptide(L)'
;MVKKSYGVYWVGFSFDYSTYRSAASRIDRVYSPISSCGGGTCSIGQPTIINQVASSTTPARAETTYTFTPVGGTGSFSGAVGITVGNDGGYGGAIPY
;
A
#
# COMPACT_ATOMS: atom_id res chain seq x y z
N MET A 1 33.29 -12.20 -11.56
CA MET A 1 32.39 -12.90 -10.60
C MET A 1 31.08 -12.14 -10.56
N VAL A 2 29.96 -12.76 -10.93
CA VAL A 2 28.63 -12.13 -10.86
C VAL A 2 28.10 -12.26 -9.43
N LYS A 3 27.82 -11.15 -8.76
CA LYS A 3 27.11 -11.17 -7.47
C LYS A 3 25.62 -11.30 -7.74
N LYS A 4 24.96 -12.23 -7.06
CA LYS A 4 23.50 -12.42 -7.11
C LYS A 4 22.92 -12.06 -5.76
N SER A 5 21.77 -11.40 -5.77
CA SER A 5 20.91 -11.27 -4.59
C SER A 5 19.67 -12.11 -4.75
N TYR A 6 19.17 -12.59 -3.62
CA TYR A 6 17.96 -13.39 -3.55
C TYR A 6 17.19 -13.04 -2.28
N GLY A 7 15.88 -13.20 -2.35
CA GLY A 7 14.97 -13.04 -1.22
C GLY A 7 13.56 -12.73 -1.71
N VAL A 8 12.61 -12.87 -0.80
CA VAL A 8 11.18 -12.69 -1.04
C VAL A 8 10.64 -11.78 0.03
N TYR A 9 9.74 -10.87 -0.34
CA TYR A 9 9.08 -9.99 0.60
C TYR A 9 7.58 -9.93 0.29
N TRP A 10 6.80 -9.69 1.34
CA TRP A 10 5.38 -9.38 1.29
C TRP A 10 5.14 -8.19 2.23
N VAL A 11 4.36 -7.21 1.76
CA VAL A 11 4.11 -5.93 2.42
C VAL A 11 2.64 -5.60 2.23
N GLY A 12 1.96 -5.19 3.30
CA GLY A 12 0.58 -4.76 3.26
C GLY A 12 0.15 -4.01 4.52
N PHE A 13 -1.09 -3.56 4.55
CA PHE A 13 -1.73 -2.98 5.73
C PHE A 13 -3.24 -3.21 5.63
N SER A 14 -3.91 -3.16 6.78
CA SER A 14 -5.37 -3.24 6.85
C SER A 14 -5.99 -1.84 6.93
N PHE A 15 -7.24 -1.70 6.51
CA PHE A 15 -7.96 -0.43 6.51
C PHE A 15 -9.47 -0.66 6.66
N ASP A 16 -10.15 0.32 7.26
CA ASP A 16 -11.61 0.42 7.28
C ASP A 16 -12.07 1.47 6.28
N TYR A 17 -13.15 1.19 5.56
CA TYR A 17 -13.68 2.11 4.57
C TYR A 17 -15.20 2.00 4.45
N SER A 18 -15.80 3.10 4.02
CA SER A 18 -17.23 3.20 3.72
C SER A 18 -17.40 3.58 2.25
N THR A 19 -18.29 2.91 1.53
CA THR A 19 -18.55 3.20 0.11
C THR A 19 -19.96 3.70 -0.14
N TYR A 20 -20.06 4.66 -1.06
CA TYR A 20 -21.32 5.25 -1.48
C TYR A 20 -21.43 5.20 -3.01
N ARG A 21 -22.67 5.17 -3.54
CA ARG A 21 -22.95 5.04 -4.98
C ARG A 21 -22.43 6.21 -5.84
N SER A 22 -22.05 7.33 -5.22
CA SER A 22 -21.45 8.51 -5.87
C SER A 22 -20.57 9.24 -4.86
N ALA A 23 -19.42 9.76 -5.30
CA ALA A 23 -18.54 10.73 -4.63
C ALA A 23 -18.88 11.00 -3.14
N ALA A 24 -18.22 10.25 -2.24
CA ALA A 24 -18.27 10.39 -0.77
C ALA A 24 -17.60 9.19 -0.08
N SER A 25 -17.21 8.14 -0.82
CA SER A 25 -16.50 6.99 -0.25
C SER A 25 -15.30 7.45 0.56
N ARG A 26 -15.08 6.86 1.72
CA ARG A 26 -14.09 7.33 2.68
C ARG A 26 -13.27 6.20 3.26
N ILE A 27 -12.03 6.51 3.59
CA ILE A 27 -11.18 5.65 4.42
C ILE A 27 -11.31 6.16 5.86
N ASP A 28 -11.81 5.29 6.72
CA ASP A 28 -12.10 5.60 8.13
C ASP A 28 -10.84 5.49 8.99
N ARG A 29 -10.05 4.46 8.72
CA ARG A 29 -8.86 4.14 9.49
C ARG A 29 -7.90 3.32 8.66
N VAL A 30 -6.61 3.51 8.94
CA VAL A 30 -5.54 2.60 8.54
C VAL A 30 -4.93 2.00 9.79
N TYR A 31 -4.60 0.71 9.70
CA TYR A 31 -4.00 -0.04 10.80
C TYR A 31 -2.49 -0.15 10.60
N SER A 32 -1.79 -0.64 11.62
CA SER A 32 -0.35 -0.88 11.55
C SER A 32 0.00 -1.77 10.34
N PRO A 33 1.17 -1.54 9.72
CA PRO A 33 1.59 -2.29 8.55
C PRO A 33 1.96 -3.73 8.95
N ILE A 34 1.87 -4.64 7.99
CA ILE A 34 2.27 -6.04 8.14
C ILE A 34 3.27 -6.34 7.03
N SER A 35 4.38 -6.99 7.39
CA SER A 35 5.38 -7.41 6.42
C SER A 35 5.95 -8.78 6.78
N SER A 36 6.33 -9.55 5.77
CA SER A 36 7.10 -10.80 5.93
C SER A 36 8.22 -10.81 4.91
N CYS A 37 9.45 -11.07 5.36
CA CYS A 37 10.63 -10.99 4.51
C CYS A 37 11.54 -12.19 4.77
N GLY A 38 11.84 -12.93 3.71
CA GLY A 38 12.71 -14.09 3.71
C GLY A 38 13.96 -13.83 2.86
N GLY A 39 15.14 -14.10 3.41
CA GLY A 39 16.40 -13.87 2.70
C GLY A 39 16.73 -12.38 2.53
N GLY A 40 16.48 -11.54 3.55
CA GLY A 40 16.84 -10.13 3.55
C GLY A 40 16.27 -9.38 4.75
N THR A 41 16.40 -8.06 4.77
CA THR A 41 15.81 -7.16 5.77
C THR A 41 14.75 -6.27 5.14
N CYS A 42 13.68 -5.99 5.88
CA CYS A 42 12.63 -5.05 5.47
C CYS A 42 12.50 -3.90 6.44
N SER A 43 12.19 -2.73 5.88
CA SER A 43 11.72 -1.56 6.61
C SER A 43 10.39 -1.15 6.00
N ILE A 44 9.41 -0.84 6.85
CA ILE A 44 8.07 -0.45 6.42
C ILE A 44 7.64 0.81 7.16
N GLY A 45 7.11 1.77 6.41
CA GLY A 45 6.55 3.00 6.96
C GLY A 45 5.23 2.74 7.67
N GLN A 46 4.81 3.69 8.51
CA GLN A 46 3.43 3.68 8.99
C GLN A 46 2.49 4.02 7.83
N PRO A 47 1.40 3.27 7.64
CA PRO A 47 0.38 3.63 6.67
C PRO A 47 -0.21 4.99 7.00
N THR A 48 -0.49 5.79 5.97
CA THR A 48 -1.08 7.11 6.11
C THR A 48 -2.25 7.28 5.15
N ILE A 49 -3.27 8.00 5.60
CA ILE A 49 -4.37 8.44 4.75
C ILE A 49 -3.91 9.69 4.01
N ILE A 50 -3.85 9.61 2.68
CA ILE A 50 -3.42 10.72 1.80
C ILE A 50 -4.61 11.56 1.39
N ASN A 51 -5.73 10.91 1.06
CA ASN A 51 -7.00 11.56 0.85
C ASN A 51 -8.08 10.76 1.56
N GLN A 52 -8.76 11.38 2.54
CA GLN A 52 -9.70 10.66 3.38
C GLN A 52 -11.04 10.38 2.68
N VAL A 53 -11.51 11.31 1.86
CA VAL A 53 -12.84 11.28 1.24
C VAL A 53 -12.72 11.44 -0.28
N ALA A 54 -13.38 10.56 -1.02
CA ALA A 54 -13.44 10.61 -2.47
C ALA A 54 -14.34 11.75 -2.95
N SER A 55 -13.93 12.42 -4.02
CA SER A 55 -14.74 13.32 -4.82
C SER A 55 -15.11 12.65 -6.16
N SER A 56 -15.76 13.39 -7.05
CA SER A 56 -16.02 12.94 -8.42
C SER A 56 -14.76 12.79 -9.27
N THR A 57 -13.66 13.42 -8.88
CA THR A 57 -12.42 13.45 -9.67
C THR A 57 -11.22 12.85 -8.94
N THR A 58 -11.37 12.50 -7.67
CA THR A 58 -10.25 12.05 -6.83
C THR A 58 -10.71 10.96 -5.87
N PRO A 59 -10.05 9.77 -5.84
CA PRO A 59 -10.40 8.73 -4.90
C PRO A 59 -9.99 9.06 -3.47
N ALA A 60 -10.63 8.43 -2.48
CA ALA A 60 -10.01 8.30 -1.17
C ALA A 60 -8.78 7.37 -1.32
N ARG A 61 -7.66 7.71 -0.69
CA ARG A 61 -6.37 7.04 -0.89
C ARG A 61 -5.60 6.92 0.41
N ALA A 62 -5.02 5.76 0.65
CA ALA A 62 -4.06 5.52 1.73
C ALA A 62 -2.91 4.65 1.26
N GLU A 63 -1.73 4.84 1.83
CA GLU A 63 -0.50 4.15 1.41
C GLU A 63 0.45 3.88 2.58
N THR A 64 1.32 2.89 2.38
CA THR A 64 2.57 2.75 3.13
C THR A 64 3.74 2.54 2.17
N THR A 65 4.91 3.02 2.56
CA THR A 65 6.16 2.82 1.84
C THR A 65 6.95 1.67 2.44
N TYR A 66 7.78 1.02 1.63
CA TYR A 66 8.66 -0.04 2.10
C TYR A 66 10.01 -0.02 1.41
N THR A 67 10.99 -0.61 2.09
CA THR A 67 12.29 -0.94 1.54
C THR A 67 12.63 -2.38 1.89
N PHE A 68 13.07 -3.14 0.90
CA PHE A 68 13.59 -4.50 1.05
C PHE A 68 15.04 -4.57 0.59
N THR A 69 15.92 -5.09 1.44
CA THR A 69 17.32 -5.34 1.13
C THR A 69 17.59 -6.85 1.14
N PRO A 70 17.73 -7.51 -0.02
CA PRO A 70 18.01 -8.95 -0.10
C PRO A 70 19.42 -9.32 0.39
N VAL A 71 19.56 -10.58 0.81
CA VAL A 71 20.87 -11.19 1.06
C VAL A 71 21.73 -11.16 -0.20
N GLY A 72 23.05 -11.01 -0.02
CA GLY A 72 24.00 -10.79 -1.11
C GLY A 72 24.18 -9.32 -1.50
N GLY A 73 23.29 -8.42 -1.03
CA GLY A 73 23.55 -6.98 -0.96
C GLY A 73 23.78 -6.27 -2.30
N THR A 74 23.29 -6.80 -3.42
CA THR A 74 23.48 -6.17 -4.74
C THR A 74 22.60 -4.95 -5.00
N GLY A 75 21.65 -4.66 -4.10
CA GLY A 75 20.80 -3.46 -4.16
C GLY A 75 19.70 -3.51 -3.09
N SER A 76 18.95 -2.42 -2.95
CA SER A 76 17.70 -2.39 -2.18
C SER A 76 16.54 -2.04 -3.11
N PHE A 77 15.39 -2.66 -2.87
CA PHE A 77 14.14 -2.37 -3.57
C PHE A 77 13.28 -1.49 -2.67
N SER A 78 12.67 -0.45 -3.23
CA SER A 78 11.73 0.39 -2.49
C SER A 78 10.49 0.67 -3.33
N GLY A 79 9.38 0.88 -2.65
CA GLY A 79 8.09 1.10 -3.30
C GLY A 79 7.03 1.57 -2.31
N ALA A 80 5.81 1.68 -2.81
CA ALA A 80 4.62 1.92 -2.01
C ALA A 80 3.59 0.84 -2.31
N VAL A 81 2.82 0.46 -1.30
CA VAL A 81 1.58 -0.31 -1.46
C VAL A 81 0.44 0.58 -0.98
N GLY A 82 -0.66 0.56 -1.71
CA GLY A 82 -1.74 1.50 -1.48
C GLY A 82 -3.12 0.93 -1.74
N ILE A 83 -4.11 1.70 -1.31
CA ILE A 83 -5.51 1.46 -1.60
C ILE A 83 -6.16 2.75 -2.10
N THR A 84 -7.00 2.62 -3.11
CA THR A 84 -7.98 3.65 -3.48
C THR A 84 -9.39 3.16 -3.20
N VAL A 85 -10.26 4.03 -2.69
CA VAL A 85 -11.66 3.71 -2.40
C VAL A 85 -12.57 4.71 -3.09
N GLY A 86 -13.37 4.21 -4.04
CA GLY A 86 -14.27 5.00 -4.88
C GLY A 86 -13.54 5.93 -5.84
N ASN A 87 -14.00 6.02 -7.09
CA ASN A 87 -13.77 7.10 -8.05
C ASN A 87 -14.66 6.79 -9.26
N ASP A 88 -15.25 7.80 -9.89
CA ASP A 88 -16.43 7.67 -10.75
C ASP A 88 -16.37 6.57 -11.83
N GLY A 89 -17.41 5.72 -11.83
CA GLY A 89 -17.58 4.59 -12.77
C GLY A 89 -18.62 3.53 -12.34
N GLY A 90 -19.23 3.65 -11.16
CA GLY A 90 -20.35 2.78 -10.73
C GLY A 90 -19.97 1.60 -9.81
N TYR A 91 -18.71 1.46 -9.42
CA TYR A 91 -18.28 0.43 -8.47
C TYR A 91 -17.77 1.09 -7.18
N GLY A 92 -18.63 1.12 -6.15
CA GLY A 92 -18.25 1.54 -4.79
C GLY A 92 -17.36 0.50 -4.11
N GLY A 93 -16.13 0.31 -4.61
CA GLY A 93 -15.18 -0.69 -4.13
C GLY A 93 -13.81 -0.11 -3.78
N ALA A 94 -12.99 -0.94 -3.13
CA ALA A 94 -11.61 -0.65 -2.79
C ALA A 94 -10.67 -1.38 -3.78
N ILE A 95 -9.71 -0.65 -4.36
CA ILE A 95 -8.76 -1.16 -5.36
C ILE A 95 -7.33 -1.02 -4.82
N PRO A 96 -6.62 -2.14 -4.55
CA PRO A 96 -5.22 -2.11 -4.11
C PRO A 96 -4.27 -1.92 -5.29
N TYR A 97 -3.07 -1.38 -5.01
CA TYR A 97 -1.98 -1.25 -5.98
C TYR A 97 -0.60 -1.29 -5.30
#